data_AF-A0A2A2QXZ7-F1
#
_entry.id   AF-A0A2A2QXZ7-F1
#
_cell.length_a   1.000
_cell.length_b   1.000
_cell.length_c   1.000
_cell.angle_alpha   90.00
_cell.angle_beta   90.00
_cell.angle_gamma   90.00
#
_symmetry.space_group_name_H-M   'P 1'
#
loop_
_entity.id
_entity.type
_entity.pdbx_description
1 polymer ?
#
loop_
_entity_poly.entity_id
_entity_poly.type
_entity_poly.pdbx_seq_one_letter_code
_entity_poly.pdbx_strand_id
1 'polypeptide(L)'
;MRNCFHCESGRLRLKSMGVAMAALLLFLGVSVRAEVPILDLGQLLKTSIEKSETVVHLPEGVFRVPPQCVAVQGAKNLTIDGSKTTLIFTQYETAGIRFEECQGITLKGVTLDYDPLPFTQGTIVAKSPDNTTIEVEMHEGYPDLDKRYDSSRIHFFDGKTLGWKRGAAQGLSRDVQYLTPRRARVVLEPSMVEAGQAVLLQVGDMVVFSMRRGPALQFFRSRDIVVEAVRIFSAPGVAIDARNCEGENRFLRCKVERGPLPAKAKIARLLSTNADAFNYGYSRKGPLLEGCTFSFMGDDGVNLHGPTFQVVRTEAPNMIWCLRRTSLDHIRKFYDNIILPGDPVRILAADNFAIRKVVRVVKLETDLEPPFTLTRKEVLRVNAFANYPREKYLRITLSDGSDVKPGEMIDFPAANSSGYVIRNNTIHDVRPRGMRIMASDGVIENNNIARTMQPGISIGGHYAYYREAGWVSNVIIRNNTLEDIGLGEEITTARSSSPAAISVWTEIAPDAPPLTCAASYHRNIQISGNKINGCTVEGIVVSGLVQGTISENLISHCNTASPKKPLDGGRVPRGYAITVMNSSGTTVDKNIFSEPDAYPRGPLFIAPDIQPEVAPAATR
;
A
#
# COMPACT_ATOMS: atom_id res chain seq x y z
N MET A 1 25.67 36.19 61.98
CA MET A 1 27.07 36.28 62.46
C MET A 1 27.94 36.35 61.20
N ARG A 2 28.37 37.58 60.87
CA ARG A 2 29.77 38.05 61.00
C ARG A 2 30.67 37.36 59.96
N ASN A 3 31.37 38.02 59.03
CA ASN A 3 31.99 39.34 58.96
C ASN A 3 32.47 39.50 57.49
N CYS A 4 32.29 40.60 56.74
CA CYS A 4 32.77 41.99 56.87
C CYS A 4 33.74 42.35 55.72
N PHE A 5 33.42 43.47 55.04
CA PHE A 5 34.28 44.59 54.57
C PHE A 5 35.47 44.32 53.61
N HIS A 6 35.94 45.20 52.71
CA HIS A 6 35.83 46.64 52.39
C HIS A 6 36.24 46.79 50.90
N CYS A 7 35.59 47.60 50.05
CA CYS A 7 35.97 48.97 49.65
C CYS A 7 37.47 49.22 49.36
N GLU A 8 37.87 49.44 48.10
CA GLU A 8 38.31 50.76 47.58
C GLU A 8 38.90 50.71 46.15
N SER A 9 38.82 51.88 45.53
CA SER A 9 39.13 52.33 44.17
C SER A 9 40.54 52.09 43.61
N GLY A 10 40.65 51.96 42.28
CA GLY A 10 41.91 52.12 41.57
C GLY A 10 41.79 51.99 40.05
N ARG A 11 42.06 53.07 39.33
CA ARG A 11 42.03 53.23 37.86
C ARG A 11 42.94 52.21 37.13
N LEU A 12 42.54 51.76 35.93
CA LEU A 12 43.28 51.96 34.67
C LEU A 12 42.52 51.37 33.46
N ARG A 13 42.59 52.06 32.31
CA ARG A 13 42.04 51.64 31.02
C ARG A 13 42.93 50.57 30.38
N LEU A 14 42.37 49.51 29.79
CA LEU A 14 42.32 49.21 28.33
C LEU A 14 41.93 47.73 28.07
N LYS A 15 41.12 47.53 27.02
CA LYS A 15 40.93 46.34 26.15
C LYS A 15 39.82 45.30 26.48
N SER A 16 38.91 45.27 25.49
CA SER A 16 38.24 44.12 24.83
C SER A 16 37.17 43.28 25.53
N MET A 17 36.07 43.15 24.76
CA MET A 17 35.09 42.06 24.68
C MET A 17 34.03 41.93 25.79
N GLY A 18 32.77 41.98 25.36
CA GLY A 18 31.77 41.00 25.79
C GLY A 18 30.55 41.52 26.53
N VAL A 19 29.44 41.62 25.79
CA VAL A 19 28.07 41.22 26.17
C VAL A 19 27.44 41.83 27.44
N ALA A 20 26.40 42.66 27.23
CA ALA A 20 25.02 42.38 27.66
C ALA A 20 24.23 43.70 27.70
N MET A 21 23.35 43.91 26.73
CA MET A 21 22.25 44.86 26.88
C MET A 21 20.99 44.22 26.31
N ALA A 22 20.19 43.68 27.21
CA ALA A 22 18.79 43.41 26.96
C ALA A 22 18.00 44.43 27.76
N ALA A 23 17.28 45.33 27.08
CA ALA A 23 15.83 45.41 27.20
C ALA A 23 15.28 46.63 26.47
N LEU A 24 14.18 46.36 25.77
CA LEU A 24 13.08 47.27 25.45
C LEU A 24 13.27 48.24 24.28
N LEU A 25 12.94 47.75 23.09
CA LEU A 25 12.14 48.52 22.13
C LEU A 25 11.11 47.61 21.48
N LEU A 26 9.89 48.12 21.44
CA LEU A 26 8.65 47.48 21.04
C LEU A 26 8.73 46.77 19.69
N PHE A 27 8.43 45.48 19.68
CA PHE A 27 7.97 44.77 18.49
C PHE A 27 6.51 45.18 18.20
N LEU A 28 6.31 46.24 17.42
CA LEU A 28 5.21 46.25 16.46
C LEU A 28 5.70 45.52 15.20
N GLY A 29 5.96 44.22 15.37
CA GLY A 29 6.14 43.31 14.26
C GLY A 29 4.77 43.05 13.67
N VAL A 30 4.34 43.89 12.72
CA VAL A 30 3.43 43.42 11.68
C VAL A 30 4.12 42.21 11.07
N SER A 31 3.68 41.01 11.45
CA SER A 31 4.09 39.78 10.80
C SER A 31 3.52 39.83 9.39
N VAL A 32 4.22 40.52 8.49
CA VAL A 32 4.07 40.34 7.06
C VAL A 32 4.44 38.87 6.86
N ARG A 33 3.43 38.00 6.78
CA ARG A 33 3.64 36.63 6.28
C ARG A 33 4.20 36.83 4.88
N ALA A 34 5.49 36.60 4.70
CA ALA A 34 6.05 36.50 3.37
C ALA A 34 5.23 35.44 2.64
N GLU A 35 4.56 35.83 1.55
CA GLU A 35 3.85 34.88 0.71
C GLU A 35 4.84 33.81 0.27
N VAL A 36 4.44 32.54 0.40
CA VAL A 36 5.29 31.43 -0.05
C VAL A 36 5.49 31.61 -1.57
N PRO A 37 6.74 31.73 -2.05
CA PRO A 37 7.01 32.04 -3.45
C PRO A 37 6.48 30.94 -4.37
N ILE A 38 6.07 31.33 -5.57
CA ILE A 38 5.63 30.40 -6.62
C ILE A 38 6.86 29.90 -7.38
N LEU A 39 6.93 28.59 -7.61
CA LEU A 39 7.91 27.96 -8.49
C LEU A 39 7.19 27.28 -9.66
N ASP A 40 7.44 27.75 -10.87
CA ASP A 40 7.07 27.00 -12.07
C ASP A 40 8.04 25.84 -12.30
N LEU A 41 7.83 24.77 -11.53
CA LEU A 41 8.69 23.60 -11.55
C LEU A 41 8.70 22.90 -12.92
N GLY A 42 7.54 22.86 -13.59
CA GLY A 42 7.42 22.28 -14.92
C GLY A 42 8.29 23.01 -15.93
N GLN A 43 8.20 24.33 -15.97
CA GLN A 43 9.01 25.15 -16.87
C GLN A 43 10.50 25.09 -16.52
N LEU A 44 10.86 25.11 -15.24
CA LEU A 44 12.26 24.95 -14.78
C LEU A 44 12.85 23.65 -15.33
N LEU A 45 12.19 22.52 -15.08
CA LEU A 45 12.68 21.21 -15.52
C LEU A 45 12.73 21.10 -17.04
N LYS A 46 11.70 21.59 -17.73
CA LYS A 46 11.67 21.62 -19.20
C LYS A 46 12.85 22.40 -19.77
N THR A 47 13.09 23.62 -19.30
CA THR A 47 14.19 24.46 -19.78
C THR A 47 15.56 23.85 -19.49
N SER A 48 15.76 23.24 -18.32
CA SER A 48 17.01 22.53 -18.00
C SER A 48 17.27 21.35 -18.94
N ILE A 49 16.22 20.58 -19.26
CA ILE A 49 16.31 19.46 -20.21
C ILE A 49 16.61 19.95 -21.62
N GLU A 50 15.96 21.02 -22.08
CA GLU A 50 16.23 21.66 -23.38
C GLU A 50 17.68 22.16 -23.48
N LYS A 51 18.27 22.59 -22.37
CA LYS A 51 19.69 22.97 -22.26
C LYS A 51 20.64 21.79 -22.10
N SER A 52 20.14 20.55 -22.08
CA SER A 52 20.92 19.34 -21.85
C SER A 52 21.68 19.34 -20.51
N GLU A 53 21.11 19.99 -19.49
CA GLU A 53 21.64 19.93 -18.13
C GLU A 53 21.50 18.50 -17.58
N THR A 54 22.56 17.99 -16.95
CA THR A 54 22.56 16.66 -16.30
C THR A 54 22.22 16.76 -14.82
N VAL A 55 22.29 17.96 -14.24
CA VAL A 55 21.96 18.24 -12.85
C VAL A 55 21.13 19.51 -12.77
N VAL A 56 19.96 19.43 -12.12
CA VAL A 56 19.07 20.55 -11.84
C VAL A 56 19.01 20.73 -10.33
N HIS A 57 19.53 21.85 -9.85
CA HIS A 57 19.41 22.25 -8.46
C HIS A 57 18.12 23.05 -8.28
N LEU A 58 17.19 22.50 -7.50
CA LEU A 58 15.99 23.23 -7.12
C LEU A 58 16.38 24.36 -6.16
N PRO A 59 15.68 25.52 -6.20
CA PRO A 59 15.99 26.64 -5.33
C PRO A 59 15.77 26.26 -3.85
N GLU A 60 16.61 26.81 -2.97
CA GLU A 60 16.50 26.62 -1.52
C GLU A 60 15.26 27.35 -0.98
N GLY A 61 14.48 26.66 -0.14
CA GLY A 61 13.29 27.22 0.51
C GLY A 61 12.02 26.42 0.30
N VAL A 62 10.88 27.04 0.61
CA VAL A 62 9.53 26.48 0.46
C VAL A 62 8.85 27.18 -0.71
N PHE A 63 8.32 26.41 -1.65
CA PHE A 63 7.70 26.93 -2.87
C PHE A 63 6.33 26.33 -3.09
N ARG A 64 5.36 27.15 -3.52
CA ARG A 64 4.11 26.64 -4.07
C ARG A 64 4.31 26.29 -5.54
N VAL A 65 3.89 25.08 -5.91
CA VAL A 65 3.83 24.63 -7.29
C VAL A 65 2.39 24.83 -7.77
N PRO A 66 2.16 25.71 -8.77
CA PRO A 66 0.82 25.97 -9.27
C PRO A 66 0.19 24.73 -9.92
N PRO A 67 -1.11 24.77 -10.26
CA PRO A 67 -1.84 23.64 -10.80
C PRO A 67 -1.45 23.34 -12.26
N GLN A 68 -0.20 22.95 -12.50
CA GLN A 68 0.28 22.34 -13.74
C GLN A 68 0.68 20.89 -13.51
N CYS A 69 0.56 20.08 -14.55
CA CYS A 69 1.20 18.77 -14.57
C CYS A 69 2.72 18.98 -14.66
N VAL A 70 3.47 18.55 -13.63
CA VAL A 70 4.93 18.53 -13.69
C VAL A 70 5.35 17.19 -14.28
N ALA A 71 5.59 17.16 -15.57
CA ALA A 71 5.99 15.95 -16.30
C ALA A 71 7.42 16.10 -16.84
N VAL A 72 8.27 15.14 -16.51
CA VAL A 72 9.59 14.91 -17.10
C VAL A 72 9.45 13.75 -18.08
N GLN A 73 9.60 14.02 -19.37
CA GLN A 73 9.37 13.03 -20.43
C GLN A 73 10.67 12.77 -21.20
N GLY A 74 11.00 11.50 -21.41
CA GLY A 74 12.13 11.10 -22.27
C GLY A 74 13.52 11.51 -21.76
N ALA A 75 13.63 12.02 -20.53
CA ALA A 75 14.89 12.51 -20.00
C ALA A 75 15.88 11.37 -19.76
N LYS A 76 17.17 11.66 -19.99
CA LYS A 76 18.26 10.70 -19.82
C LYS A 76 19.35 11.27 -18.93
N ASN A 77 19.83 10.49 -17.96
CA ASN A 77 20.96 10.86 -17.10
C ASN A 77 20.78 12.20 -16.38
N LEU A 78 19.60 12.41 -15.80
CA LEU A 78 19.22 13.67 -15.14
C LEU A 78 19.13 13.47 -13.63
N THR A 79 19.84 14.33 -12.89
CA THR A 79 19.71 14.46 -11.44
C THR A 79 18.92 15.71 -11.09
N ILE A 80 17.88 15.58 -10.29
CA ILE A 80 17.14 16.68 -9.68
C ILE A 80 17.47 16.68 -8.19
N ASP A 81 18.21 17.70 -7.75
CA ASP A 81 18.62 17.88 -6.35
C ASP A 81 17.76 18.96 -5.69
N GLY A 82 16.91 18.55 -4.76
CA GLY A 82 16.07 19.40 -3.94
C GLY A 82 16.37 19.28 -2.46
N SER A 83 17.61 18.96 -2.06
CA SER A 83 17.99 18.67 -0.66
C SER A 83 17.65 19.77 0.36
N LYS A 84 17.34 20.99 -0.09
CA LYS A 84 16.88 22.10 0.74
C LYS A 84 15.58 22.74 0.25
N THR A 85 14.81 21.97 -0.52
CA THR A 85 13.59 22.45 -1.19
C THR A 85 12.38 21.71 -0.64
N THR A 86 11.35 22.47 -0.29
CA THR A 86 10.01 21.95 -0.03
C THR A 86 9.07 22.44 -1.13
N LEU A 87 8.37 21.51 -1.78
CA LEU A 87 7.38 21.77 -2.82
C LEU A 87 5.98 21.54 -2.24
N ILE A 88 5.15 22.57 -2.32
CA ILE A 88 3.75 22.56 -1.89
C ILE A 88 2.86 22.56 -3.13
N PHE A 89 2.29 21.41 -3.46
CA PHE A 89 1.40 21.27 -4.62
C PHE A 89 -0.01 21.78 -4.29
N THR A 90 -0.67 22.39 -5.28
CA THR A 90 -2.01 22.99 -5.11
C THR A 90 -3.12 22.29 -5.91
N GLN A 91 -2.81 21.18 -6.56
CA GLN A 91 -3.76 20.39 -7.36
C GLN A 91 -3.69 18.91 -6.97
N TYR A 92 -4.77 18.17 -7.19
CA TYR A 92 -4.87 16.78 -6.72
C TYR A 92 -5.00 15.75 -7.84
N GLU A 93 -5.41 16.17 -9.04
CA GLU A 93 -5.92 15.27 -10.09
C GLU A 93 -4.82 14.46 -10.77
N THR A 94 -3.64 15.04 -10.95
CA THR A 94 -2.48 14.36 -11.56
C THR A 94 -1.37 14.12 -10.54
N ALA A 95 -0.33 13.39 -10.96
CA ALA A 95 0.85 13.21 -10.14
C ALA A 95 1.48 14.57 -9.78
N GLY A 96 2.00 14.71 -8.56
CA GLY A 96 2.79 15.88 -8.17
C GLY A 96 3.99 16.07 -9.11
N ILE A 97 4.77 15.01 -9.31
CA ILE A 97 5.81 14.92 -10.36
C ILE A 97 5.68 13.58 -11.08
N ARG A 98 5.60 13.60 -12.42
CA ARG A 98 5.57 12.41 -13.28
C ARG A 98 6.86 12.29 -14.08
N PHE A 99 7.53 11.16 -13.98
CA PHE A 99 8.65 10.76 -14.83
C PHE A 99 8.15 9.69 -15.80
N GLU A 100 8.18 9.99 -17.09
CA GLU A 100 7.62 9.14 -18.13
C GLU A 100 8.67 8.86 -19.21
N GLU A 101 8.86 7.58 -19.53
CA GLU A 101 9.81 7.12 -20.55
C GLU A 101 11.24 7.64 -20.33
N CYS A 102 11.63 7.78 -19.06
CA CYS A 102 12.95 8.30 -18.67
C CYS A 102 13.96 7.19 -18.36
N GLN A 103 15.25 7.51 -18.45
CA GLN A 103 16.34 6.58 -18.17
C GLN A 103 17.43 7.24 -17.31
N GLY A 104 17.87 6.58 -16.24
CA GLY A 104 18.97 7.09 -15.42
C GLY A 104 18.59 8.38 -14.69
N ILE A 105 17.44 8.39 -14.03
CA ILE A 105 16.93 9.56 -13.30
C ILE A 105 17.26 9.44 -11.82
N THR A 106 17.79 10.52 -11.23
CA THR A 106 17.96 10.64 -9.79
C THR A 106 17.12 11.79 -9.25
N LEU A 107 16.22 11.54 -8.30
CA LEU A 107 15.53 12.57 -7.51
C LEU A 107 16.04 12.51 -6.08
N LYS A 108 16.64 13.60 -5.59
CA LYS A 108 17.33 13.63 -4.30
C LYS A 108 16.83 14.73 -3.37
N GLY A 109 16.55 14.35 -2.13
CA GLY A 109 16.48 15.26 -0.97
C GLY A 109 15.26 16.19 -0.90
N VAL A 110 14.38 16.18 -1.90
CA VAL A 110 13.20 17.07 -1.93
C VAL A 110 12.13 16.66 -0.91
N THR A 111 11.46 17.65 -0.33
CA THR A 111 10.27 17.46 0.50
C THR A 111 9.01 17.83 -0.28
N LEU A 112 7.98 16.98 -0.26
CA LEU A 112 6.71 17.18 -0.96
C LEU A 112 5.55 17.27 0.05
N ASP A 113 4.67 18.25 -0.14
CA ASP A 113 3.41 18.39 0.61
C ASP A 113 2.33 19.03 -0.27
N TYR A 114 1.10 19.13 0.25
CA TYR A 114 -0.03 19.72 -0.45
C TYR A 114 -0.71 20.77 0.41
N ASP A 115 -1.12 21.86 -0.23
CA ASP A 115 -1.97 22.88 0.39
C ASP A 115 -2.96 23.44 -0.65
N PRO A 116 -4.29 23.29 -0.47
CA PRO A 116 -4.94 22.64 0.68
C PRO A 116 -4.58 21.15 0.83
N LEU A 117 -4.72 20.62 2.05
CA LEU A 117 -4.47 19.20 2.30
C LEU A 117 -5.45 18.32 1.51
N PRO A 118 -5.02 17.13 1.06
CA PRO A 118 -5.89 16.22 0.31
C PRO A 118 -6.85 15.43 1.21
N PHE A 119 -6.96 15.80 2.47
CA PHE A 119 -7.89 15.26 3.44
C PHE A 119 -8.31 16.35 4.42
N THR A 120 -9.47 16.17 5.05
CA THR A 120 -9.88 16.92 6.24
C THR A 120 -10.17 15.96 7.39
N GLN A 121 -10.16 16.47 8.62
CA GLN A 121 -10.34 15.66 9.81
C GLN A 121 -11.20 16.37 10.86
N GLY A 122 -11.86 15.58 11.69
CA GLY A 122 -12.69 16.07 12.77
C GLY A 122 -12.84 15.09 13.92
N THR A 123 -13.49 15.55 14.98
CA THR A 123 -13.82 14.75 16.17
C THR A 123 -15.28 14.32 16.12
N ILE A 124 -15.56 13.06 16.47
CA ILE A 124 -16.92 12.57 16.69
C ILE A 124 -17.49 13.27 17.94
N VAL A 125 -18.51 14.10 17.76
CA VAL A 125 -19.15 14.86 18.85
C VAL A 125 -20.47 14.24 19.30
N ALA A 126 -21.08 13.39 18.47
CA ALA A 126 -22.27 12.62 18.84
C ALA A 126 -22.31 11.29 18.08
N LYS A 127 -23.02 10.31 18.62
CA LYS A 127 -23.26 8.99 18.04
C LYS A 127 -24.68 8.56 18.37
N SER A 128 -25.42 8.00 17.41
CA SER A 128 -26.78 7.52 17.67
C SER A 128 -26.78 6.24 18.53
N PRO A 129 -27.81 5.99 19.35
CA PRO A 129 -27.90 4.80 20.20
C PRO A 129 -27.85 3.46 19.44
N ASP A 130 -28.32 3.45 18.20
CA ASP A 130 -28.30 2.28 17.30
C ASP A 130 -26.96 2.13 16.54
N ASN A 131 -25.99 3.04 16.77
CA ASN A 131 -24.68 3.09 16.12
C ASN A 131 -24.71 3.28 14.60
N THR A 132 -25.84 3.69 14.02
CA THR A 132 -25.95 3.88 12.56
C THR A 132 -25.45 5.24 12.09
N THR A 133 -25.34 6.23 12.99
CA THR A 133 -24.91 7.58 12.65
C THR A 133 -23.92 8.16 13.66
N ILE A 134 -23.03 9.02 13.17
CA ILE A 134 -22.13 9.86 13.95
C ILE A 134 -22.23 11.31 13.48
N GLU A 135 -22.07 12.26 14.39
CA GLU A 135 -21.84 13.66 14.04
C GLU A 135 -20.38 14.01 14.27
N VAL A 136 -19.79 14.74 13.33
CA VAL A 136 -18.37 15.06 13.33
C VAL A 136 -18.20 16.58 13.20
N GLU A 137 -17.34 17.15 14.05
CA GLU A 137 -16.92 18.55 14.02
C GLU A 137 -15.49 18.66 13.48
N MET A 138 -15.31 19.41 12.40
CA MET A 138 -14.03 19.50 11.69
C MET A 138 -13.04 20.39 12.44
N HIS A 139 -11.79 19.94 12.57
CA HIS A 139 -10.73 20.67 13.29
C HIS A 139 -10.28 21.94 12.57
N GLU A 140 -10.18 23.05 13.29
CA GLU A 140 -9.64 24.32 12.75
C GLU A 140 -8.28 24.11 12.04
N GLY A 141 -8.02 24.87 10.98
CA GLY A 141 -6.78 24.77 10.19
C GLY A 141 -6.77 23.68 9.12
N TYR A 142 -7.78 22.80 9.11
CA TYR A 142 -7.99 21.80 8.04
C TYR A 142 -9.01 22.29 7.00
N PRO A 143 -8.94 21.79 5.75
CA PRO A 143 -9.90 22.14 4.71
C PRO A 143 -11.34 21.93 5.16
N ASP A 144 -12.26 22.72 4.60
CA ASP A 144 -13.69 22.48 4.80
C ASP A 144 -14.11 21.15 4.19
N LEU A 145 -15.08 20.50 4.85
CA LEU A 145 -15.63 19.26 4.35
C LEU A 145 -16.62 19.57 3.21
N ASP A 146 -16.29 19.08 2.02
CA ASP A 146 -17.14 19.15 0.83
C ASP A 146 -17.05 17.86 0.01
N LYS A 147 -17.76 17.83 -1.12
CA LYS A 147 -17.89 16.65 -2.00
C LYS A 147 -16.56 16.11 -2.55
N ARG A 148 -15.46 16.87 -2.51
CA ARG A 148 -14.14 16.38 -2.95
C ARG A 148 -13.61 15.26 -2.06
N TYR A 149 -14.03 15.23 -0.79
CA TYR A 149 -13.64 14.20 0.18
C TYR A 149 -14.68 13.07 0.31
N ASP A 150 -15.74 13.11 -0.50
CA ASP A 150 -16.83 12.12 -0.49
C ASP A 150 -16.40 10.86 -1.26
N SER A 151 -15.53 10.06 -0.65
CA SER A 151 -14.99 8.83 -1.24
C SER A 151 -15.68 7.56 -0.75
N SER A 152 -16.76 7.68 0.03
CA SER A 152 -17.39 6.67 0.88
C SER A 152 -16.47 5.92 1.86
N ARG A 153 -15.15 6.01 1.70
CA ARG A 153 -14.13 5.44 2.57
C ARG A 153 -13.62 6.52 3.50
N ILE A 154 -13.87 6.34 4.78
CA ILE A 154 -13.38 7.22 5.85
C ILE A 154 -12.46 6.44 6.78
N HIS A 155 -11.74 7.16 7.63
CA HIS A 155 -10.69 6.59 8.45
C HIS A 155 -10.90 6.99 9.92
N PHE A 156 -10.91 6.01 10.82
CA PHE A 156 -11.12 6.27 12.25
C PHE A 156 -9.82 6.18 13.04
N PHE A 157 -9.67 7.12 13.97
CA PHE A 157 -8.52 7.23 14.87
C PHE A 157 -8.99 7.32 16.31
N ASP A 158 -8.19 6.79 17.22
CA ASP A 158 -8.40 6.94 18.65
C ASP A 158 -8.12 8.38 19.09
N GLY A 159 -9.05 8.99 19.81
CA GLY A 159 -8.98 10.40 20.20
C GLY A 159 -7.86 10.76 21.18
N LYS A 160 -7.27 9.78 21.88
CA LYS A 160 -6.23 10.01 22.90
C LYS A 160 -4.84 9.76 22.35
N THR A 161 -4.66 8.65 21.65
CA THR A 161 -3.36 8.22 21.10
C THR A 161 -3.08 8.82 19.73
N LEU A 162 -4.12 9.29 19.02
CA LEU A 162 -4.07 9.71 17.62
C LEU A 162 -3.57 8.60 16.67
N GLY A 163 -3.57 7.35 17.12
CA GLY A 163 -3.31 6.17 16.31
C GLY A 163 -4.60 5.66 15.66
N TRP A 164 -4.45 4.72 14.73
CA TRP A 164 -5.60 4.06 14.09
C TRP A 164 -6.54 3.44 15.12
N LYS A 165 -7.85 3.58 14.91
CA LYS A 165 -8.84 3.01 15.83
C LYS A 165 -8.79 1.49 15.75
N ARG A 166 -8.36 0.84 16.83
CA ARG A 166 -8.31 -0.64 16.91
C ARG A 166 -9.70 -1.23 16.64
N GLY A 167 -9.77 -2.24 15.78
CA GLY A 167 -10.98 -2.92 15.32
C GLY A 167 -11.80 -2.15 14.25
N ALA A 168 -11.73 -0.82 14.22
CA ALA A 168 -12.61 0.01 13.39
C ALA A 168 -11.88 1.05 12.52
N ALA A 169 -10.57 0.90 12.28
CA ALA A 169 -9.77 1.87 11.52
C ALA A 169 -10.30 2.13 10.09
N GLN A 170 -10.88 1.09 9.46
CA GLN A 170 -11.61 1.24 8.20
C GLN A 170 -13.03 1.71 8.47
N GLY A 171 -13.37 2.88 7.94
CA GLY A 171 -14.74 3.35 7.89
C GLY A 171 -15.33 3.29 6.49
N LEU A 172 -16.63 3.02 6.45
CA LEU A 172 -17.47 3.15 5.27
C LEU A 172 -18.69 4.01 5.61
N SER A 173 -18.88 5.08 4.86
CA SER A 173 -20.04 5.96 4.96
C SER A 173 -20.99 5.70 3.79
N ARG A 174 -22.27 5.51 4.14
CA ARG A 174 -23.39 5.40 3.19
C ARG A 174 -23.87 6.77 2.70
N ASP A 175 -23.87 7.76 3.60
CA ASP A 175 -24.28 9.13 3.32
C ASP A 175 -23.51 10.10 4.23
N VAL A 176 -23.26 11.32 3.72
CA VAL A 176 -22.63 12.42 4.46
C VAL A 176 -23.50 13.66 4.30
N GLN A 177 -24.18 14.02 5.38
CA GLN A 177 -25.04 15.20 5.45
C GLN A 177 -24.23 16.39 5.97
N TYR A 178 -23.91 17.31 5.07
CA TYR A 178 -23.18 18.53 5.37
C TYR A 178 -24.12 19.52 6.10
N LEU A 179 -24.04 19.58 7.43
CA LEU A 179 -24.83 20.52 8.23
C LEU A 179 -24.26 21.94 8.11
N THR A 180 -22.93 22.04 8.11
CA THR A 180 -22.14 23.21 7.75
C THR A 180 -20.82 22.74 7.11
N PRO A 181 -19.97 23.62 6.55
CA PRO A 181 -18.62 23.22 6.12
C PRO A 181 -17.74 22.62 7.23
N ARG A 182 -18.10 22.87 8.51
CA ARG A 182 -17.36 22.45 9.71
C ARG A 182 -18.07 21.38 10.53
N ARG A 183 -19.25 20.93 10.11
CA ARG A 183 -20.04 19.94 10.85
C ARG A 183 -20.83 19.07 9.90
N ALA A 184 -20.72 17.76 10.05
CA ALA A 184 -21.47 16.80 9.25
C ALA A 184 -22.08 15.69 10.10
N ARG A 185 -23.19 15.14 9.62
CA ARG A 185 -23.73 13.87 10.10
C ARG A 185 -23.36 12.79 9.08
N VAL A 186 -22.64 11.78 9.52
CA VAL A 186 -22.27 10.62 8.70
C VAL A 186 -23.20 9.47 9.04
N VAL A 187 -23.80 8.91 8.01
CA VAL A 187 -24.53 7.66 8.10
C VAL A 187 -23.58 6.54 7.75
N LEU A 188 -23.32 5.64 8.69
CA LEU A 188 -22.40 4.52 8.49
C LEU A 188 -23.05 3.46 7.59
N GLU A 189 -22.22 2.72 6.86
CA GLU A 189 -22.67 1.55 6.11
C GLU A 189 -23.23 0.48 7.08
N PRO A 190 -24.38 -0.16 6.78
CA PRO A 190 -24.94 -1.22 7.62
C PRO A 190 -23.95 -2.34 7.92
N SER A 191 -23.09 -2.67 6.94
CA SER A 191 -22.04 -3.68 7.11
C SER A 191 -21.09 -3.40 8.28
N MET A 192 -20.84 -2.14 8.64
CA MET A 192 -20.03 -1.79 9.82
C MET A 192 -20.75 -2.07 11.14
N VAL A 193 -22.08 -1.88 11.16
CA VAL A 193 -22.91 -2.15 12.34
C VAL A 193 -23.04 -3.67 12.52
N GLU A 194 -23.34 -4.38 11.44
CA GLU A 194 -23.45 -5.84 11.42
C GLU A 194 -22.14 -6.53 11.81
N ALA A 195 -20.99 -5.96 11.41
CA ALA A 195 -19.68 -6.45 11.81
C ALA A 195 -19.30 -6.09 13.25
N GLY A 196 -20.05 -5.21 13.93
CA GLY A 196 -19.74 -4.73 15.29
C GLY A 196 -18.69 -3.61 15.34
N GLN A 197 -18.11 -3.20 14.21
CA GLN A 197 -17.10 -2.15 14.12
C GLN A 197 -17.63 -0.80 14.59
N ALA A 198 -18.87 -0.46 14.20
CA ALA A 198 -19.49 0.81 14.57
C ALA A 198 -19.65 0.96 16.09
N VAL A 199 -19.80 -0.15 16.84
CA VAL A 199 -19.91 -0.15 18.31
C VAL A 199 -18.63 0.37 18.97
N LEU A 200 -17.47 0.11 18.36
CA LEU A 200 -16.15 0.49 18.90
C LEU A 200 -15.89 2.00 18.85
N LEU A 201 -16.64 2.74 18.03
CA LEU A 201 -16.54 4.19 17.91
C LEU A 201 -17.14 4.90 19.13
N GLN A 202 -16.47 5.93 19.60
CA GLN A 202 -16.87 6.74 20.76
C GLN A 202 -16.85 8.23 20.45
N VAL A 203 -17.65 9.01 21.18
CA VAL A 203 -17.49 10.47 21.20
C VAL A 203 -16.07 10.79 21.67
N GLY A 204 -15.39 11.67 20.94
CA GLY A 204 -13.97 12.00 21.14
C GLY A 204 -13.01 11.25 20.21
N ASP A 205 -13.42 10.12 19.60
CA ASP A 205 -12.65 9.53 18.49
C ASP A 205 -12.61 10.49 17.30
N MET A 206 -11.65 10.30 16.41
CA MET A 206 -11.45 11.18 15.26
C MET A 206 -11.75 10.46 13.95
N VAL A 207 -12.17 11.25 12.96
CA VAL A 207 -12.49 10.80 11.60
C VAL A 207 -11.67 11.60 10.62
N VAL A 208 -11.12 10.93 9.61
CA VAL A 208 -10.52 11.58 8.44
C VAL A 208 -11.38 11.27 7.22
N PHE A 209 -11.71 12.33 6.48
CA PHE A 209 -12.34 12.28 5.16
C PHE A 209 -11.27 12.56 4.12
N SER A 210 -11.00 11.58 3.26
CA SER A 210 -9.92 11.64 2.27
C SER A 210 -10.46 11.49 0.86
N MET A 211 -9.81 12.16 -0.09
CA MET A 211 -10.00 11.89 -1.51
C MET A 211 -9.07 10.76 -2.00
N ARG A 212 -9.30 10.24 -3.21
CA ARG A 212 -8.39 9.30 -3.90
C ARG A 212 -8.12 9.81 -5.31
N ARG A 213 -7.00 10.52 -5.49
CA ARG A 213 -6.60 11.14 -6.77
C ARG A 213 -5.15 10.78 -7.13
N GLY A 214 -4.40 11.70 -7.74
CA GLY A 214 -3.05 11.47 -8.25
C GLY A 214 -2.02 11.15 -7.14
N PRO A 215 -0.93 10.44 -7.48
CA PRO A 215 0.15 10.16 -6.55
C PRO A 215 1.05 11.39 -6.31
N ALA A 216 1.91 11.39 -5.30
CA ALA A 216 2.91 12.46 -5.15
C ALA A 216 4.02 12.33 -6.21
N LEU A 217 4.59 11.14 -6.36
CA LEU A 217 5.56 10.79 -7.39
C LEU A 217 5.04 9.66 -8.26
N GLN A 218 5.18 9.81 -9.57
CA GLN A 218 4.87 8.75 -10.52
C GLN A 218 6.05 8.47 -11.45
N PHE A 219 6.39 7.20 -11.58
CA PHE A 219 7.33 6.68 -12.57
C PHE A 219 6.59 5.74 -13.50
N PHE A 220 6.60 6.07 -14.79
CA PHE A 220 5.91 5.29 -15.81
C PHE A 220 6.86 4.98 -16.95
N ARG A 221 6.96 3.71 -17.35
CA ARG A 221 7.82 3.27 -18.47
C ARG A 221 9.27 3.75 -18.36
N SER A 222 9.74 3.91 -17.13
CA SER A 222 11.05 4.50 -16.85
C SER A 222 11.99 3.44 -16.29
N ARG A 223 13.30 3.69 -16.38
CA ARG A 223 14.30 2.71 -15.96
C ARG A 223 15.52 3.35 -15.31
N ASP A 224 16.21 2.54 -14.52
CA ASP A 224 17.43 2.94 -13.82
C ASP A 224 17.17 4.19 -12.95
N ILE A 225 16.09 4.12 -12.16
CA ILE A 225 15.58 5.20 -11.31
C ILE A 225 16.26 5.17 -9.94
N VAL A 226 16.66 6.33 -9.43
CA VAL A 226 17.10 6.51 -8.04
C VAL A 226 16.23 7.58 -7.38
N VAL A 227 15.54 7.22 -6.32
CA VAL A 227 14.87 8.18 -5.43
C VAL A 227 15.56 8.10 -4.08
N GLU A 228 16.19 9.19 -3.66
CA GLU A 228 17.05 9.20 -2.48
C GLU A 228 16.67 10.32 -1.51
N ALA A 229 16.45 9.98 -0.24
CA ALA A 229 16.20 10.94 0.84
C ALA A 229 15.01 11.89 0.55
N VAL A 230 14.05 11.45 -0.25
CA VAL A 230 12.81 12.20 -0.52
C VAL A 230 11.86 12.04 0.66
N ARG A 231 11.25 13.15 1.08
CA ARG A 231 10.24 13.18 2.16
C ARG A 231 8.89 13.59 1.60
N ILE A 232 7.83 12.84 1.93
CA ILE A 232 6.47 13.09 1.46
C ILE A 232 5.57 13.21 2.69
N PHE A 233 5.01 14.39 2.90
CA PHE A 233 4.13 14.69 4.03
C PHE A 233 2.66 14.42 3.74
N SER A 234 2.25 14.56 2.49
CA SER A 234 0.92 14.18 2.05
C SER A 234 0.86 13.85 0.57
N ALA A 235 -0.16 13.08 0.19
CA ALA A 235 -0.48 12.77 -1.20
C ALA A 235 -2.00 12.49 -1.34
N PRO A 236 -2.65 12.98 -2.42
CA PRO A 236 -4.06 12.67 -2.73
C PRO A 236 -4.34 11.20 -3.00
N GLY A 237 -3.31 10.44 -3.35
CA GLY A 237 -3.34 9.00 -3.55
C GLY A 237 -2.08 8.36 -2.97
N VAL A 238 -1.38 7.62 -3.83
CA VAL A 238 -0.15 6.89 -3.47
C VAL A 238 1.02 7.87 -3.30
N ALA A 239 1.95 7.63 -2.37
CA ALA A 239 3.14 8.49 -2.27
C ALA A 239 4.07 8.29 -3.48
N ILE A 240 4.49 7.04 -3.73
CA ILE A 240 5.38 6.67 -4.84
C ILE A 240 4.69 5.57 -5.66
N ASP A 241 4.25 5.92 -6.87
CA ASP A 241 3.64 5.02 -7.84
C ASP A 241 4.64 4.70 -8.96
N ALA A 242 4.99 3.43 -9.13
CA ALA A 242 5.87 2.96 -10.19
C ALA A 242 5.17 1.90 -11.04
N ARG A 243 5.16 2.12 -12.35
CA ARG A 243 4.41 1.31 -13.32
C ARG A 243 5.27 1.07 -14.55
N ASN A 244 5.33 -0.17 -15.00
CA ASN A 244 6.06 -0.55 -16.22
C ASN A 244 7.52 -0.12 -16.18
N CYS A 245 8.15 -0.18 -15.00
CA CYS A 245 9.54 0.22 -14.85
C CYS A 245 10.47 -0.95 -15.11
N GLU A 246 11.68 -0.64 -15.59
CA GLU A 246 12.71 -1.63 -15.91
C GLU A 246 14.06 -1.23 -15.30
N GLY A 247 15.07 -2.10 -15.43
CA GLY A 247 16.42 -1.81 -14.98
C GLY A 247 16.58 -1.82 -13.45
N GLU A 248 17.61 -1.13 -12.97
CA GLU A 248 17.97 -1.10 -11.54
C GLU A 248 17.29 0.08 -10.84
N ASN A 249 16.07 -0.12 -10.36
CA ASN A 249 15.31 0.92 -9.65
C ASN A 249 15.57 0.86 -8.14
N ARG A 250 15.98 1.99 -7.55
CA ARG A 250 16.44 2.11 -6.17
C ARG A 250 15.70 3.23 -5.44
N PHE A 251 15.06 2.89 -4.33
CA PHE A 251 14.35 3.82 -3.46
C PHE A 251 15.00 3.77 -2.09
N LEU A 252 15.74 4.83 -1.75
CA LEU A 252 16.72 4.84 -0.68
C LEU A 252 16.39 5.93 0.32
N ARG A 253 16.22 5.57 1.60
CA ARG A 253 16.01 6.54 2.70
C ARG A 253 14.83 7.47 2.48
N CYS A 254 13.82 7.04 1.72
CA CYS A 254 12.60 7.80 1.51
C CYS A 254 11.75 7.80 2.79
N LYS A 255 11.04 8.89 3.04
CA LYS A 255 10.16 9.05 4.20
C LYS A 255 8.74 9.42 3.77
N VAL A 256 7.76 8.68 4.27
CA VAL A 256 6.33 9.01 4.17
C VAL A 256 5.80 9.10 5.59
N GLU A 257 5.38 10.28 6.01
CA GLU A 257 5.00 10.55 7.40
C GLU A 257 4.09 11.77 7.49
N ARG A 258 3.46 11.98 8.65
CA ARG A 258 2.60 13.15 8.88
C ARG A 258 3.41 14.44 8.72
N GLY A 259 2.87 15.39 7.96
CA GLY A 259 3.42 16.74 7.86
C GLY A 259 3.24 17.61 9.10
N PRO A 260 3.79 18.84 9.07
CA PRO A 260 3.70 19.78 10.18
C PRO A 260 2.25 20.15 10.50
N LEU A 261 2.03 20.59 11.74
CA LEU A 261 0.74 21.11 12.22
C LEU A 261 0.26 22.23 11.28
N PRO A 262 -0.92 22.11 10.63
CA PRO A 262 -1.44 23.16 9.76
C PRO A 262 -1.63 24.49 10.50
N ALA A 263 -1.59 25.59 9.75
CA ALA A 263 -1.83 26.91 10.33
C ALA A 263 -3.21 26.97 10.99
N LYS A 264 -3.28 27.48 12.23
CA LYS A 264 -4.49 27.54 13.08
C LYS A 264 -4.98 26.19 13.63
N ALA A 265 -4.38 25.06 13.24
CA ALA A 265 -4.74 23.78 13.82
C ALA A 265 -4.18 23.63 15.23
N LYS A 266 -4.95 22.95 16.09
CA LYS A 266 -4.54 22.53 17.45
C LYS A 266 -4.26 21.04 17.54
N ILE A 267 -4.80 20.26 16.61
CA ILE A 267 -4.64 18.81 16.52
C ILE A 267 -3.72 18.51 15.34
N ALA A 268 -2.76 17.61 15.52
CA ALA A 268 -1.84 17.19 14.47
C ALA A 268 -2.55 16.45 13.33
N ARG A 269 -1.92 16.40 12.15
CA ARG A 269 -2.42 15.63 10.99
C ARG A 269 -2.56 14.16 11.40
N LEU A 270 -3.66 13.52 11.03
CA LEU A 270 -3.88 12.10 11.30
C LEU A 270 -3.38 11.19 10.18
N LEU A 271 -3.38 11.68 8.94
CA LEU A 271 -2.86 10.96 7.77
C LEU A 271 -1.56 11.58 7.25
N SER A 272 -0.74 10.73 6.63
CA SER A 272 0.28 11.15 5.66
C SER A 272 -0.35 11.14 4.27
N THR A 273 -0.44 9.98 3.62
CA THR A 273 -1.01 9.81 2.28
C THR A 273 -2.36 9.11 2.31
N ASN A 274 -3.23 9.44 1.34
CA ASN A 274 -4.57 8.87 1.30
C ASN A 274 -4.59 7.41 0.82
N ALA A 275 -3.55 6.97 0.10
CA ALA A 275 -3.35 5.58 -0.33
C ALA A 275 -1.98 5.04 0.12
N ASP A 276 -1.43 4.06 -0.61
CA ASP A 276 -0.19 3.36 -0.31
C ASP A 276 1.00 4.33 -0.18
N ALA A 277 2.02 3.95 0.60
CA ALA A 277 3.30 4.66 0.58
C ALA A 277 4.10 4.33 -0.70
N PHE A 278 4.21 3.04 -1.04
CA PHE A 278 4.95 2.59 -2.21
C PHE A 278 4.18 1.51 -2.97
N ASN A 279 3.82 1.78 -4.23
CA ASN A 279 3.12 0.83 -5.08
C ASN A 279 3.89 0.64 -6.39
N TYR A 280 4.42 -0.56 -6.62
CA TYR A 280 5.28 -0.87 -7.77
C TYR A 280 4.71 -2.08 -8.50
N GLY A 281 4.29 -1.86 -9.75
CA GLY A 281 3.49 -2.82 -10.48
C GLY A 281 3.85 -2.91 -11.94
N TYR A 282 3.41 -4.01 -12.57
CA TYR A 282 3.46 -4.19 -14.02
C TYR A 282 4.88 -4.08 -14.56
N SER A 283 5.86 -4.58 -13.82
CA SER A 283 7.28 -4.41 -14.12
C SER A 283 7.94 -5.77 -14.23
N ARG A 284 8.97 -5.88 -15.07
CA ARG A 284 9.67 -7.16 -15.28
C ARG A 284 10.75 -7.44 -14.24
N LYS A 285 11.21 -6.38 -13.57
CA LYS A 285 12.18 -6.43 -12.49
C LYS A 285 11.69 -5.59 -11.31
N GLY A 286 11.79 -6.15 -10.12
CA GLY A 286 11.44 -5.54 -8.84
C GLY A 286 12.49 -4.54 -8.34
N PRO A 287 12.14 -3.67 -7.39
CA PRO A 287 13.02 -2.61 -6.92
C PRO A 287 13.94 -3.04 -5.77
N LEU A 288 14.99 -2.25 -5.53
CA LEU A 288 15.62 -2.13 -4.22
C LEU A 288 14.88 -1.05 -3.41
N LEU A 289 14.35 -1.43 -2.25
CA LEU A 289 13.77 -0.53 -1.25
C LEU A 289 14.55 -0.64 0.05
N GLU A 290 15.30 0.41 0.40
CA GLU A 290 16.28 0.35 1.49
C GLU A 290 16.27 1.58 2.40
N GLY A 291 16.24 1.35 3.71
CA GLY A 291 16.40 2.42 4.71
C GLY A 291 15.23 3.38 4.78
N CYS A 292 14.07 3.04 4.22
CA CYS A 292 12.90 3.90 4.15
C CYS A 292 12.08 3.87 5.45
N THR A 293 11.32 4.94 5.71
CA THR A 293 10.38 5.03 6.83
C THR A 293 9.00 5.42 6.33
N PHE A 294 8.01 4.54 6.48
CA PHE A 294 6.64 4.78 6.04
C PHE A 294 5.66 4.71 7.20
N SER A 295 4.83 5.74 7.38
CA SER A 295 3.88 5.80 8.48
C SER A 295 2.59 6.57 8.17
N PHE A 296 1.50 6.17 8.84
CA PHE A 296 0.20 6.87 8.84
C PHE A 296 -0.46 7.04 7.47
N MET A 297 -0.18 6.15 6.53
CA MET A 297 -0.82 6.12 5.22
C MET A 297 -2.16 5.39 5.26
N GLY A 298 -3.08 5.77 4.37
CA GLY A 298 -4.45 5.24 4.28
C GLY A 298 -4.57 3.86 3.61
N ASP A 299 -3.47 3.29 3.12
CA ASP A 299 -3.41 1.96 2.49
C ASP A 299 -2.06 1.27 2.76
N ASP A 300 -1.56 0.39 1.91
CA ASP A 300 -0.35 -0.39 2.16
C ASP A 300 0.94 0.41 2.35
N GLY A 301 1.85 -0.11 3.17
CA GLY A 301 3.22 0.39 3.19
C GLY A 301 3.93 0.11 1.86
N VAL A 302 3.91 -1.15 1.41
CA VAL A 302 4.52 -1.61 0.17
C VAL A 302 3.57 -2.55 -0.56
N ASN A 303 3.36 -2.33 -1.86
CA ASN A 303 2.60 -3.23 -2.72
C ASN A 303 3.39 -3.55 -4.02
N LEU A 304 3.71 -4.84 -4.23
CA LEU A 304 4.38 -5.34 -5.45
C LEU A 304 3.47 -6.31 -6.22
N HIS A 305 3.14 -6.02 -7.49
CA HIS A 305 2.22 -6.86 -8.29
C HIS A 305 2.46 -6.84 -9.79
N GLY A 306 1.76 -7.74 -10.46
CA GLY A 306 1.63 -7.84 -11.90
C GLY A 306 0.16 -7.94 -12.34
N PRO A 307 -0.09 -7.94 -13.65
CA PRO A 307 -1.45 -7.98 -14.16
C PRO A 307 -2.01 -9.41 -14.15
N THR A 308 -3.30 -9.54 -13.87
CA THR A 308 -4.10 -10.72 -14.19
C THR A 308 -5.39 -10.30 -14.88
N PHE A 309 -5.88 -11.14 -15.78
CA PHE A 309 -7.10 -10.89 -16.55
C PHE A 309 -7.99 -12.13 -16.54
N GLN A 310 -9.30 -11.92 -16.72
CA GLN A 310 -10.24 -13.02 -16.89
C GLN A 310 -10.53 -13.24 -18.37
N VAL A 311 -10.52 -14.50 -18.79
CA VAL A 311 -10.94 -14.92 -20.13
C VAL A 311 -12.45 -14.76 -20.24
N VAL A 312 -12.91 -14.05 -21.28
CA VAL A 312 -14.33 -13.82 -21.54
C VAL A 312 -14.81 -14.49 -22.83
N ARG A 313 -13.90 -14.79 -23.76
CA ARG A 313 -14.21 -15.48 -25.02
C ARG A 313 -12.98 -16.25 -25.52
N THR A 314 -13.23 -17.38 -26.17
CA THR A 314 -12.25 -18.08 -27.00
C THR A 314 -12.69 -17.90 -28.45
N GLU A 315 -11.90 -17.17 -29.25
CA GLU A 315 -12.19 -16.86 -30.66
C GLU A 315 -11.77 -18.02 -31.58
N ALA A 316 -10.62 -18.63 -31.27
CA ALA A 316 -10.04 -19.77 -31.98
C ALA A 316 -9.28 -20.64 -30.97
N PRO A 317 -8.87 -21.87 -31.32
CA PRO A 317 -8.16 -22.76 -30.40
C PRO A 317 -6.88 -22.18 -29.77
N ASN A 318 -6.33 -21.09 -30.29
CA ASN A 318 -5.15 -20.43 -29.73
C ASN A 318 -5.37 -18.93 -29.50
N MET A 319 -6.62 -18.44 -29.53
CA MET A 319 -6.92 -17.01 -29.50
C MET A 319 -8.03 -16.72 -28.51
N ILE A 320 -7.70 -15.92 -27.49
CA ILE A 320 -8.60 -15.61 -26.38
C ILE A 320 -8.80 -14.10 -26.25
N TRP A 321 -9.96 -13.73 -25.74
CA TRP A 321 -10.28 -12.37 -25.31
C TRP A 321 -10.34 -12.32 -23.80
N CYS A 322 -9.65 -11.34 -23.24
CA CYS A 322 -9.60 -11.10 -21.81
C CYS A 322 -10.15 -9.71 -21.47
N LEU A 323 -10.81 -9.61 -20.32
CA LEU A 323 -11.33 -8.34 -19.81
C LEU A 323 -10.39 -7.75 -18.76
N ARG A 324 -10.14 -6.44 -18.85
CA ARG A 324 -9.44 -5.64 -17.84
C ARG A 324 -10.38 -4.64 -17.17
N ARG A 325 -10.51 -4.76 -15.85
CA ARG A 325 -11.10 -3.76 -14.95
C ARG A 325 -10.24 -2.50 -14.93
N THR A 326 -10.59 -1.41 -15.61
CA THR A 326 -9.82 -0.17 -15.50
C THR A 326 -10.58 1.08 -15.92
N SER A 327 -10.22 2.24 -15.37
CA SER A 327 -10.61 3.56 -15.88
C SER A 327 -9.62 4.09 -16.93
N LEU A 328 -8.62 3.30 -17.31
CA LEU A 328 -7.64 3.70 -18.32
C LEU A 328 -8.30 3.76 -19.70
N ASP A 329 -8.14 4.90 -20.39
CA ASP A 329 -8.70 5.09 -21.73
C ASP A 329 -7.97 4.28 -22.81
N HIS A 330 -6.65 4.08 -22.66
CA HIS A 330 -5.80 3.34 -23.60
C HIS A 330 -4.90 2.35 -22.85
N ILE A 331 -5.28 1.07 -22.86
CA ILE A 331 -4.54 0.03 -22.14
C ILE A 331 -3.30 -0.44 -22.89
N ARG A 332 -3.18 -0.11 -24.19
CA ARG A 332 -1.98 -0.34 -24.99
C ARG A 332 -0.72 0.20 -24.33
N LYS A 333 -0.82 1.42 -23.78
CA LYS A 333 0.29 2.06 -23.05
C LYS A 333 0.68 1.31 -21.77
N PHE A 334 -0.14 0.41 -21.25
CA PHE A 334 0.14 -0.30 -20.01
C PHE A 334 0.60 -1.74 -20.22
N TYR A 335 0.37 -2.36 -21.38
CA TYR A 335 0.64 -3.81 -21.54
C TYR A 335 1.59 -4.16 -22.68
N ASP A 336 1.60 -3.41 -23.79
CA ASP A 336 2.39 -3.78 -24.99
C ASP A 336 3.90 -3.89 -24.72
N ASN A 337 4.41 -3.17 -23.72
CA ASN A 337 5.84 -3.16 -23.38
C ASN A 337 6.21 -4.08 -22.22
N ILE A 338 5.25 -4.80 -21.62
CA ILE A 338 5.50 -5.66 -20.45
C ILE A 338 5.04 -7.11 -20.65
N ILE A 339 4.04 -7.33 -21.51
CA ILE A 339 3.58 -8.65 -21.94
C ILE A 339 4.11 -8.86 -23.35
N LEU A 340 5.15 -9.68 -23.49
CA LEU A 340 5.93 -9.80 -24.72
C LEU A 340 5.74 -11.18 -25.36
N PRO A 341 5.87 -11.30 -26.70
CA PRO A 341 5.96 -12.60 -27.36
C PRO A 341 7.03 -13.49 -26.72
N GLY A 342 6.68 -14.75 -26.45
CA GLY A 342 7.53 -15.72 -25.78
C GLY A 342 7.33 -15.79 -24.26
N ASP A 343 6.73 -14.79 -23.63
CA ASP A 343 6.47 -14.78 -22.19
C ASP A 343 5.60 -15.97 -21.76
N PRO A 344 5.87 -16.58 -20.59
CA PRO A 344 4.98 -17.58 -20.03
C PRO A 344 3.66 -16.94 -19.60
N VAL A 345 2.56 -17.60 -19.94
CA VAL A 345 1.21 -17.29 -19.44
C VAL A 345 0.72 -18.50 -18.65
N ARG A 346 0.22 -18.26 -17.44
CA ARG A 346 -0.45 -19.31 -16.66
C ARG A 346 -1.95 -19.20 -16.90
N ILE A 347 -2.58 -20.30 -17.30
CA ILE A 347 -4.03 -20.44 -17.34
C ILE A 347 -4.46 -21.04 -16.00
N LEU A 348 -5.36 -20.35 -15.31
CA LEU A 348 -5.76 -20.63 -13.95
C LEU A 348 -7.24 -21.03 -13.91
N ALA A 349 -7.56 -22.06 -13.12
CA ALA A 349 -8.93 -22.48 -12.87
C ALA A 349 -9.76 -21.33 -12.29
N ALA A 350 -11.05 -21.28 -12.65
CA ALA A 350 -11.93 -20.17 -12.28
C ALA A 350 -12.30 -20.13 -10.79
N ASP A 351 -12.25 -21.27 -10.10
CA ASP A 351 -12.74 -21.47 -8.75
C ASP A 351 -11.66 -21.32 -7.67
N ASN A 352 -10.49 -21.91 -7.85
CA ASN A 352 -9.39 -21.90 -6.87
C ASN A 352 -8.05 -21.39 -7.42
N PHE A 353 -8.06 -20.90 -8.66
CA PHE A 353 -6.88 -20.36 -9.35
C PHE A 353 -5.72 -21.36 -9.51
N ALA A 354 -6.00 -22.67 -9.45
CA ALA A 354 -5.02 -23.70 -9.75
C ALA A 354 -4.42 -23.51 -11.15
N ILE A 355 -3.10 -23.66 -11.29
CA ILE A 355 -2.44 -23.60 -12.60
C ILE A 355 -2.86 -24.84 -13.40
N ARG A 356 -3.75 -24.66 -14.37
CA ARG A 356 -4.16 -25.73 -15.30
C ARG A 356 -3.11 -25.99 -16.36
N LYS A 357 -2.51 -24.91 -16.89
CA LYS A 357 -1.56 -24.98 -18.00
C LYS A 357 -0.63 -23.78 -18.00
N VAL A 358 0.59 -23.98 -18.49
CA VAL A 358 1.53 -22.91 -18.80
C VAL A 358 1.84 -22.96 -20.29
N VAL A 359 1.62 -21.84 -20.98
CA VAL A 359 1.84 -21.70 -22.42
C VAL A 359 2.59 -20.41 -22.69
N ARG A 360 2.84 -20.06 -23.97
CA ARG A 360 3.55 -18.81 -24.31
C ARG A 360 2.64 -17.81 -25.00
N VAL A 361 2.88 -16.53 -24.77
CA VAL A 361 2.33 -15.45 -25.59
C VAL A 361 2.92 -15.56 -27.00
N VAL A 362 2.09 -15.61 -28.03
CA VAL A 362 2.50 -15.42 -29.43
C VAL A 362 2.31 -13.97 -29.83
N LYS A 363 1.16 -13.38 -29.47
CA LYS A 363 0.82 -12.01 -29.80
C LYS A 363 -0.15 -11.42 -28.78
N LEU A 364 0.03 -10.14 -28.47
CA LEU A 364 -0.93 -9.34 -27.71
C LEU A 364 -1.46 -8.23 -28.61
N GLU A 365 -2.77 -8.01 -28.58
CA GLU A 365 -3.45 -6.90 -29.22
C GLU A 365 -4.39 -6.22 -28.20
N THR A 366 -4.32 -4.90 -28.13
CA THR A 366 -5.01 -4.06 -27.14
C THR A 366 -5.75 -2.92 -27.82
N ASP A 367 -6.67 -2.28 -27.08
CA ASP A 367 -7.50 -1.17 -27.57
C ASP A 367 -8.28 -1.53 -28.86
N LEU A 368 -8.68 -2.81 -28.99
CA LEU A 368 -9.55 -3.32 -30.04
C LEU A 368 -11.02 -3.25 -29.63
N GLU A 369 -11.90 -3.03 -30.60
CA GLU A 369 -13.33 -3.29 -30.43
C GLU A 369 -13.58 -4.81 -30.55
N PRO A 370 -14.18 -5.45 -29.54
CA PRO A 370 -14.47 -6.88 -29.60
C PRO A 370 -15.61 -7.17 -30.62
N PRO A 371 -15.59 -8.32 -31.30
CA PRO A 371 -16.67 -8.73 -32.21
C PRO A 371 -17.93 -9.24 -31.47
N PHE A 372 -18.07 -8.88 -30.19
CA PHE A 372 -19.16 -9.34 -29.32
C PHE A 372 -19.45 -8.28 -28.25
N THR A 373 -20.64 -8.37 -27.66
CA THR A 373 -21.05 -7.56 -26.51
C THR A 373 -21.29 -8.48 -25.32
N LEU A 374 -20.71 -8.16 -24.16
CA LEU A 374 -21.03 -8.86 -22.92
C LEU A 374 -22.32 -8.30 -22.32
N THR A 375 -23.19 -9.19 -21.83
CA THR A 375 -24.34 -8.77 -21.03
C THR A 375 -23.84 -8.20 -19.71
N ARG A 376 -24.62 -7.29 -19.10
CA ARG A 376 -24.30 -6.75 -17.77
C ARG A 376 -24.10 -7.85 -16.72
N LYS A 377 -24.79 -8.99 -16.85
CA LYS A 377 -24.61 -10.15 -15.96
C LYS A 377 -23.26 -10.84 -16.15
N GLU A 378 -22.80 -11.01 -17.39
CA GLU A 378 -21.47 -11.56 -17.68
C GLU A 378 -20.37 -10.63 -17.19
N VAL A 379 -20.56 -9.32 -17.42
CA VAL A 379 -19.66 -8.29 -16.90
C VAL A 379 -19.65 -8.32 -15.37
N LEU A 380 -20.80 -8.43 -14.71
CA LEU A 380 -20.89 -8.47 -13.24
C LEU A 380 -20.34 -9.76 -12.63
N ARG A 381 -20.43 -10.90 -13.34
CA ARG A 381 -19.76 -12.14 -12.93
C ARG A 381 -18.25 -12.00 -13.00
N VAL A 382 -17.76 -11.33 -14.04
CA VAL A 382 -16.34 -11.05 -14.22
C VAL A 382 -15.86 -9.92 -13.30
N ASN A 383 -16.77 -9.01 -12.96
CA ASN A 383 -16.53 -7.75 -12.28
C ASN A 383 -17.74 -7.37 -11.42
N ALA A 384 -17.83 -7.91 -10.20
CA ALA A 384 -18.91 -7.63 -9.25
C ALA A 384 -19.05 -6.14 -8.86
N PHE A 385 -18.11 -5.28 -9.28
CA PHE A 385 -18.04 -3.85 -9.00
C PHE A 385 -18.07 -2.99 -10.28
N ALA A 386 -18.91 -3.36 -11.27
CA ALA A 386 -19.03 -2.70 -12.58
C ALA A 386 -19.59 -1.25 -12.52
N ASN A 387 -18.90 -0.37 -11.80
CA ASN A 387 -19.08 1.08 -11.80
C ASN A 387 -17.98 1.79 -12.62
N TYR A 388 -17.14 1.05 -13.36
CA TYR A 388 -16.16 1.65 -14.27
C TYR A 388 -16.84 2.02 -15.59
N PRO A 389 -16.51 3.19 -16.17
CA PRO A 389 -17.27 3.76 -17.28
C PRO A 389 -17.15 2.96 -18.58
N ARG A 390 -16.11 2.12 -18.76
CA ARG A 390 -15.86 1.34 -19.98
C ARG A 390 -15.14 0.03 -19.69
N GLU A 391 -15.54 -1.02 -20.41
CA GLU A 391 -14.83 -2.29 -20.49
C GLU A 391 -13.62 -2.16 -21.44
N LYS A 392 -12.49 -2.79 -21.09
CA LYS A 392 -11.30 -2.82 -21.95
C LYS A 392 -10.87 -4.25 -22.18
N TYR A 393 -10.59 -4.55 -23.45
CA TYR A 393 -10.36 -5.89 -23.92
C TYR A 393 -8.93 -6.08 -24.43
N LEU A 394 -8.38 -7.26 -24.16
CA LEU A 394 -7.10 -7.71 -24.70
C LEU A 394 -7.37 -8.97 -25.53
N ARG A 395 -6.92 -9.00 -26.78
CA ARG A 395 -6.89 -10.22 -27.59
C ARG A 395 -5.49 -10.80 -27.52
N ILE A 396 -5.38 -12.07 -27.13
CA ILE A 396 -4.11 -12.75 -26.94
C ILE A 396 -4.09 -14.00 -27.80
N THR A 397 -3.08 -14.10 -28.65
CA THR A 397 -2.72 -15.35 -29.32
C THR A 397 -1.73 -16.10 -28.44
N LEU A 398 -2.04 -17.35 -28.12
CA LEU A 398 -1.23 -18.26 -27.31
C LEU A 398 -0.51 -19.26 -28.22
N SER A 399 0.60 -19.84 -27.75
CA SER A 399 1.27 -20.94 -28.46
C SER A 399 0.40 -22.18 -28.54
N ASP A 400 -0.47 -22.34 -27.54
CA ASP A 400 -1.49 -23.38 -27.45
C ASP A 400 -2.61 -22.86 -26.52
N GLY A 401 -3.80 -22.62 -27.05
CA GLY A 401 -4.97 -22.22 -26.25
C GLY A 401 -6.03 -23.30 -26.17
N SER A 402 -5.70 -24.55 -26.54
CA SER A 402 -6.64 -25.66 -26.51
C SER A 402 -7.23 -25.77 -25.11
N ASP A 403 -8.56 -25.91 -25.06
CA ASP A 403 -9.34 -26.09 -23.84
C ASP A 403 -9.36 -24.91 -22.84
N VAL A 404 -8.90 -23.72 -23.25
CA VAL A 404 -9.09 -22.48 -22.47
C VAL A 404 -10.54 -22.02 -22.59
N LYS A 405 -11.18 -21.75 -21.44
CA LYS A 405 -12.62 -21.47 -21.32
C LYS A 405 -12.89 -20.08 -20.74
N PRO A 406 -14.01 -19.43 -21.12
CA PRO A 406 -14.50 -18.25 -20.42
C PRO A 406 -14.66 -18.52 -18.92
N GLY A 407 -14.31 -17.53 -18.10
CA GLY A 407 -14.33 -17.60 -16.63
C GLY A 407 -12.95 -17.90 -16.03
N GLU A 408 -12.06 -18.54 -16.77
CA GLU A 408 -10.68 -18.80 -16.33
C GLU A 408 -9.87 -17.51 -16.19
N MET A 409 -8.86 -17.54 -15.34
CA MET A 409 -7.95 -16.41 -15.13
C MET A 409 -6.64 -16.66 -15.85
N ILE A 410 -5.98 -15.59 -16.27
CA ILE A 410 -4.62 -15.63 -16.77
C ILE A 410 -3.74 -14.64 -16.04
N ASP A 411 -2.48 -15.00 -15.84
CA ASP A 411 -1.46 -14.07 -15.36
C ASP A 411 -0.10 -14.27 -16.05
N PHE A 412 0.81 -13.33 -15.80
CA PHE A 412 2.09 -13.22 -16.50
C PHE A 412 3.22 -13.11 -15.46
N PRO A 413 3.86 -14.24 -15.08
CA PRO A 413 4.96 -14.22 -14.11
C PRO A 413 6.10 -13.26 -14.49
N ALA A 414 6.33 -13.08 -15.80
CA ALA A 414 7.37 -12.19 -16.31
C ALA A 414 7.09 -10.69 -16.09
N ALA A 415 5.84 -10.30 -15.80
CA ALA A 415 5.42 -8.91 -15.58
C ALA A 415 4.99 -8.65 -14.12
N ASN A 416 5.53 -9.47 -13.20
CA ASN A 416 5.06 -9.56 -11.82
C ASN A 416 6.07 -9.00 -10.80
N SER A 417 6.95 -8.10 -11.23
CA SER A 417 7.90 -7.36 -10.40
C SER A 417 8.89 -8.23 -9.61
N SER A 418 9.30 -9.38 -10.16
CA SER A 418 10.24 -10.32 -9.52
C SER A 418 11.66 -9.77 -9.38
N GLY A 419 12.47 -10.30 -8.46
CA GLY A 419 13.87 -9.86 -8.31
C GLY A 419 14.05 -8.65 -7.37
N TYR A 420 13.16 -8.47 -6.40
CA TYR A 420 13.18 -7.32 -5.48
C TYR A 420 14.02 -7.57 -4.21
N VAL A 421 14.46 -6.48 -3.59
CA VAL A 421 15.07 -6.49 -2.25
C VAL A 421 14.42 -5.39 -1.41
N ILE A 422 13.82 -5.78 -0.28
CA ILE A 422 13.20 -4.86 0.69
C ILE A 422 13.93 -5.06 2.02
N ARG A 423 14.78 -4.12 2.41
CA ARG A 423 15.60 -4.27 3.62
C ARG A 423 15.82 -3.00 4.44
N ASN A 424 16.03 -3.18 5.74
CA ASN A 424 16.35 -2.11 6.67
C ASN A 424 15.30 -0.98 6.70
N ASN A 425 14.03 -1.30 6.41
CA ASN A 425 12.94 -0.32 6.39
C ASN A 425 12.19 -0.33 7.73
N THR A 426 11.56 0.79 8.06
CA THR A 426 10.59 0.89 9.16
C THR A 426 9.21 1.24 8.59
N ILE A 427 8.21 0.40 8.84
CA ILE A 427 6.83 0.62 8.40
C ILE A 427 5.91 0.54 9.61
N HIS A 428 5.20 1.61 9.96
CA HIS A 428 4.38 1.58 11.16
C HIS A 428 3.12 2.43 11.11
N ASP A 429 2.15 2.11 11.97
CA ASP A 429 0.86 2.82 12.04
C ASP A 429 0.20 2.85 10.66
N VAL A 430 -0.09 1.65 10.14
CA VAL A 430 -0.58 1.43 8.77
C VAL A 430 -2.03 1.01 8.80
N ARG A 431 -2.84 1.59 7.91
CA ARG A 431 -4.28 1.31 7.88
C ARG A 431 -4.62 -0.11 7.46
N PRO A 432 -4.00 -0.77 6.46
CA PRO A 432 -4.18 -2.19 6.26
C PRO A 432 -2.84 -2.94 6.41
N ARG A 433 -2.19 -3.37 5.32
CA ARG A 433 -1.00 -4.24 5.39
C ARG A 433 0.29 -3.43 5.45
N GLY A 434 1.30 -3.97 6.14
CA GLY A 434 2.66 -3.44 6.06
C GLY A 434 3.25 -3.63 4.66
N MET A 435 3.33 -4.89 4.21
CA MET A 435 3.85 -5.28 2.90
C MET A 435 2.94 -6.32 2.24
N ARG A 436 2.47 -6.02 1.04
CA ARG A 436 1.67 -6.90 0.19
C ARG A 436 2.44 -7.26 -1.06
N ILE A 437 2.96 -8.48 -1.10
CA ILE A 437 3.96 -8.88 -2.07
C ILE A 437 3.44 -10.06 -2.88
N MET A 438 3.23 -9.82 -4.16
CA MET A 438 2.69 -10.82 -5.08
C MET A 438 3.72 -11.20 -6.15
N ALA A 439 4.99 -10.91 -5.88
CA ALA A 439 6.15 -11.05 -6.77
C ALA A 439 7.12 -12.16 -6.29
N SER A 440 7.85 -12.77 -7.23
CA SER A 440 8.81 -13.87 -6.98
C SER A 440 10.26 -13.39 -6.85
N ASP A 441 11.16 -14.32 -6.51
CA ASP A 441 12.62 -14.14 -6.56
C ASP A 441 13.10 -12.95 -5.72
N GLY A 442 12.64 -12.86 -4.47
CA GLY A 442 12.81 -11.66 -3.65
C GLY A 442 13.29 -11.90 -2.23
N VAL A 443 13.81 -10.85 -1.62
CA VAL A 443 14.31 -10.85 -0.25
C VAL A 443 13.62 -9.75 0.56
N ILE A 444 13.05 -10.12 1.71
CA ILE A 444 12.47 -9.21 2.71
C ILE A 444 13.23 -9.43 4.02
N GLU A 445 14.14 -8.53 4.35
CA GLU A 445 15.03 -8.73 5.50
C GLU A 445 15.28 -7.51 6.38
N ASN A 446 15.48 -7.73 7.67
CA ASN A 446 15.89 -6.71 8.63
C ASN A 446 14.93 -5.48 8.66
N ASN A 447 13.64 -5.68 8.39
CA ASN A 447 12.65 -4.62 8.47
C ASN A 447 11.99 -4.59 9.87
N ASN A 448 11.57 -3.40 10.31
CA ASN A 448 10.72 -3.21 11.47
C ASN A 448 9.31 -2.84 11.02
N ILE A 449 8.31 -3.66 11.36
CA ILE A 449 6.92 -3.48 10.96
C ILE A 449 6.06 -3.43 12.21
N ALA A 450 5.31 -2.35 12.44
CA ALA A 450 4.55 -2.21 13.68
C ALA A 450 3.15 -1.59 13.52
N ARG A 451 2.22 -1.96 14.41
CA ARG A 451 0.89 -1.32 14.53
C ARG A 451 0.12 -1.28 13.20
N THR A 452 0.07 -2.40 12.50
CA THR A 452 -0.69 -2.56 11.26
C THR A 452 -2.08 -3.12 11.57
N MET A 453 -3.13 -2.68 10.87
CA MET A 453 -4.47 -3.23 11.12
C MET A 453 -4.67 -4.60 10.47
N GLN A 454 -3.94 -4.90 9.40
CA GLN A 454 -3.91 -6.20 8.71
C GLN A 454 -2.47 -6.78 8.78
N PRO A 455 -2.08 -7.85 8.05
CA PRO A 455 -0.74 -8.44 8.17
C PRO A 455 0.42 -7.47 8.03
N GLY A 456 1.51 -7.78 8.72
CA GLY A 456 2.77 -7.08 8.53
C GLY A 456 3.37 -7.43 7.18
N ILE A 457 3.42 -8.73 6.84
CA ILE A 457 3.90 -9.24 5.55
C ILE A 457 2.88 -10.25 5.01
N SER A 458 2.40 -10.03 3.79
CA SER A 458 1.54 -10.99 3.08
C SER A 458 2.12 -11.33 1.71
N ILE A 459 2.27 -12.62 1.43
CA ILE A 459 2.74 -13.20 0.18
C ILE A 459 1.61 -13.97 -0.50
N GLY A 460 1.30 -13.63 -1.75
CA GLY A 460 0.33 -14.36 -2.57
C GLY A 460 -0.65 -13.45 -3.29
N GLY A 461 -1.06 -13.87 -4.49
CA GLY A 461 -1.83 -13.06 -5.43
C GLY A 461 -3.30 -12.86 -5.05
N HIS A 462 -3.83 -11.67 -5.33
CA HIS A 462 -5.25 -11.35 -5.22
C HIS A 462 -5.94 -11.46 -6.57
N TYR A 463 -6.25 -12.70 -6.95
CA TYR A 463 -6.87 -13.04 -8.21
C TYR A 463 -8.34 -12.64 -8.32
N ALA A 464 -9.12 -12.72 -7.24
CA ALA A 464 -10.57 -12.54 -7.33
C ALA A 464 -10.97 -11.06 -7.37
N TYR A 465 -10.61 -10.28 -6.35
CA TYR A 465 -11.09 -8.91 -6.21
C TYR A 465 -10.18 -7.87 -6.89
N TYR A 466 -8.90 -7.81 -6.49
CA TYR A 466 -7.99 -6.74 -6.93
C TYR A 466 -7.45 -6.96 -8.33
N ARG A 467 -7.47 -8.21 -8.81
CA ARG A 467 -6.90 -8.62 -10.10
C ARG A 467 -5.40 -8.24 -10.16
N GLU A 468 -4.69 -8.61 -9.09
CA GLU A 468 -3.25 -8.43 -8.93
C GLU A 468 -2.59 -9.81 -8.78
N ALA A 469 -1.78 -10.19 -9.76
CA ALA A 469 -1.12 -11.50 -9.82
C ALA A 469 0.04 -11.57 -8.81
N GLY A 470 0.48 -12.73 -8.29
CA GLY A 470 0.02 -14.10 -8.55
C GLY A 470 0.70 -15.15 -7.63
N TRP A 471 0.80 -16.41 -8.08
CA TRP A 471 1.56 -17.46 -7.39
C TRP A 471 3.05 -17.11 -7.33
N VAL A 472 3.56 -17.02 -6.10
CA VAL A 472 4.91 -16.57 -5.74
C VAL A 472 5.88 -17.73 -5.52
N SER A 473 7.10 -17.58 -6.02
CA SER A 473 8.20 -18.54 -5.84
C SER A 473 9.49 -17.86 -5.36
N ASN A 474 10.36 -18.61 -4.68
CA ASN A 474 11.73 -18.20 -4.34
C ASN A 474 11.81 -16.90 -3.52
N VAL A 475 11.15 -16.87 -2.37
CA VAL A 475 11.14 -15.69 -1.50
C VAL A 475 11.75 -15.99 -0.16
N ILE A 476 12.63 -15.11 0.31
CA ILE A 476 13.26 -15.18 1.63
C ILE A 476 12.68 -14.05 2.49
N ILE A 477 12.09 -14.41 3.63
CA ILE A 477 11.57 -13.50 4.66
C ILE A 477 12.37 -13.76 5.93
N ARG A 478 13.36 -12.92 6.22
CA ARG A 478 14.27 -13.19 7.34
C ARG A 478 14.58 -12.00 8.24
N ASN A 479 14.79 -12.28 9.52
CA ASN A 479 15.28 -11.30 10.51
C ASN A 479 14.42 -10.02 10.59
N ASN A 480 13.13 -10.09 10.26
CA ASN A 480 12.22 -8.97 10.41
C ASN A 480 11.69 -8.93 11.86
N THR A 481 11.41 -7.74 12.36
CA THR A 481 10.73 -7.52 13.65
C THR A 481 9.31 -7.03 13.37
N LEU A 482 8.32 -7.74 13.90
CA LEU A 482 6.90 -7.45 13.73
C LEU A 482 6.25 -7.24 15.10
N GLU A 483 5.64 -6.08 15.31
CA GLU A 483 5.07 -5.68 16.60
C GLU A 483 3.63 -5.17 16.48
N ASP A 484 2.73 -5.62 17.36
CA ASP A 484 1.32 -5.17 17.37
C ASP A 484 0.63 -5.28 15.99
N ILE A 485 0.58 -6.48 15.44
CA ILE A 485 0.06 -6.74 14.10
C ILE A 485 -1.41 -7.20 14.14
N GLY A 486 -2.18 -6.81 13.13
CA GLY A 486 -3.56 -7.26 12.95
C GLY A 486 -4.57 -6.50 13.82
N LEU A 487 -4.33 -5.23 14.12
CA LEU A 487 -5.17 -4.47 15.05
C LEU A 487 -6.58 -4.13 14.52
N GLY A 488 -6.88 -4.43 13.25
CA GLY A 488 -8.19 -4.27 12.63
C GLY A 488 -9.07 -5.51 12.79
N GLU A 489 -10.38 -5.35 12.65
CA GLU A 489 -11.31 -6.49 12.78
C GLU A 489 -11.25 -7.42 11.56
N GLU A 490 -10.92 -6.90 10.36
CA GLU A 490 -10.99 -7.65 9.12
C GLU A 490 -10.09 -8.90 9.12
N ILE A 491 -8.90 -8.81 9.73
CA ILE A 491 -7.94 -9.92 9.81
C ILE A 491 -8.47 -11.10 10.66
N THR A 492 -9.45 -10.85 11.53
CA THR A 492 -10.05 -11.85 12.41
C THR A 492 -11.20 -12.63 11.76
N THR A 493 -11.64 -12.19 10.56
CA THR A 493 -12.80 -12.76 9.89
C THR A 493 -12.43 -14.00 9.05
N ALA A 494 -13.39 -14.91 8.84
CA ALA A 494 -13.22 -16.07 7.95
C ALA A 494 -12.93 -15.73 6.49
N ARG A 495 -13.21 -14.49 6.08
CA ARG A 495 -12.96 -14.00 4.72
C ARG A 495 -11.61 -13.32 4.59
N SER A 496 -10.86 -13.17 5.69
CA SER A 496 -9.50 -12.66 5.61
C SER A 496 -8.66 -13.64 4.79
N SER A 497 -8.17 -13.16 3.66
CA SER A 497 -7.28 -13.93 2.80
C SER A 497 -5.89 -14.10 3.42
N SER A 498 -5.47 -13.22 4.34
CA SER A 498 -4.13 -13.25 4.96
C SER A 498 -4.24 -13.03 6.47
N PRO A 499 -4.49 -14.09 7.27
CA PRO A 499 -4.85 -13.96 8.69
C PRO A 499 -3.68 -14.20 9.66
N ALA A 500 -2.55 -13.51 9.49
CA ALA A 500 -1.40 -13.62 10.40
C ALA A 500 -0.49 -12.39 10.38
N ALA A 501 0.51 -12.34 11.28
CA ALA A 501 1.56 -11.34 11.18
C ALA A 501 2.40 -11.50 9.89
N ILE A 502 2.77 -12.75 9.58
CA ILE A 502 3.31 -13.17 8.27
C ILE A 502 2.35 -14.19 7.65
N SER A 503 1.80 -13.88 6.47
CA SER A 503 0.91 -14.78 5.74
C SER A 503 1.47 -15.16 4.38
N VAL A 504 1.62 -16.45 4.10
CA VAL A 504 1.63 -16.97 2.73
C VAL A 504 0.25 -17.52 2.47
N TRP A 505 -0.44 -17.03 1.45
CA TRP A 505 -1.87 -17.24 1.36
C TRP A 505 -2.37 -17.50 -0.06
N THR A 506 -3.55 -18.12 -0.12
CA THR A 506 -4.21 -18.54 -1.35
C THR A 506 -5.65 -18.04 -1.37
N GLU A 507 -6.09 -17.51 -2.50
CA GLU A 507 -7.48 -17.11 -2.69
C GLU A 507 -8.32 -18.25 -3.25
N ILE A 508 -9.60 -18.24 -2.90
CA ILE A 508 -10.64 -19.00 -3.58
C ILE A 508 -11.62 -17.97 -4.14
N ALA A 509 -12.14 -18.22 -5.34
CA ALA A 509 -13.14 -17.36 -5.95
C ALA A 509 -14.37 -17.21 -5.02
N PRO A 510 -14.91 -15.99 -4.86
CA PRO A 510 -16.04 -15.74 -3.97
C PRO A 510 -17.30 -16.57 -4.27
N ASP A 511 -17.46 -17.00 -5.52
CA ASP A 511 -18.57 -17.80 -6.03
C ASP A 511 -18.22 -19.28 -6.25
N ALA A 512 -17.03 -19.72 -5.80
CA ALA A 512 -16.65 -21.12 -5.86
C ALA A 512 -17.64 -22.00 -5.08
N PRO A 513 -17.87 -23.26 -5.52
CA PRO A 513 -18.71 -24.20 -4.79
C PRO A 513 -18.30 -24.31 -3.32
N PRO A 514 -19.27 -24.53 -2.40
CA PRO A 514 -18.95 -24.86 -1.02
C PRO A 514 -17.97 -26.04 -0.96
N LEU A 515 -16.94 -25.93 -0.11
CA LEU A 515 -15.87 -26.91 0.09
C LEU A 515 -14.76 -26.95 -0.98
N THR A 516 -14.73 -26.04 -1.96
CA THR A 516 -13.58 -25.92 -2.87
C THR A 516 -12.26 -25.85 -2.08
N CYS A 517 -11.30 -26.69 -2.45
CA CYS A 517 -9.97 -26.70 -1.83
C CYS A 517 -9.09 -25.60 -2.44
N ALA A 518 -8.31 -24.93 -1.59
CA ALA A 518 -7.28 -24.03 -2.06
C ALA A 518 -6.19 -24.80 -2.83
N ALA A 519 -5.71 -24.21 -3.92
CA ALA A 519 -4.62 -24.77 -4.70
C ALA A 519 -3.24 -24.52 -4.05
N SER A 520 -2.23 -25.30 -4.44
CA SER A 520 -0.89 -25.23 -3.84
C SER A 520 0.20 -25.00 -4.91
N TYR A 521 0.45 -23.73 -5.24
CA TYR A 521 1.45 -23.37 -6.25
C TYR A 521 2.46 -22.31 -5.80
N HIS A 522 2.43 -21.88 -4.52
CA HIS A 522 3.57 -21.16 -3.95
C HIS A 522 4.74 -22.12 -3.80
N ARG A 523 5.97 -21.67 -4.05
CA ARG A 523 7.15 -22.57 -4.03
C ARG A 523 8.35 -21.93 -3.37
N ASN A 524 9.11 -22.73 -2.60
CA ASN A 524 10.42 -22.32 -2.08
C ASN A 524 10.36 -20.95 -1.37
N ILE A 525 9.47 -20.84 -0.38
CA ILE A 525 9.38 -19.66 0.49
C ILE A 525 10.00 -20.02 1.84
N GLN A 526 10.94 -19.19 2.28
CA GLN A 526 11.69 -19.36 3.52
C GLN A 526 11.31 -18.25 4.49
N ILE A 527 10.83 -18.61 5.68
CA ILE A 527 10.44 -17.68 6.74
C ILE A 527 11.30 -17.99 7.95
N SER A 528 12.36 -17.22 8.18
CA SER A 528 13.34 -17.53 9.23
C SER A 528 13.89 -16.39 10.06
N GLY A 529 14.20 -16.65 11.33
CA GLY A 529 14.84 -15.66 12.21
C GLY A 529 13.97 -14.43 12.52
N ASN A 530 12.68 -14.43 12.19
CA ASN A 530 11.80 -13.29 12.43
C ASN A 530 11.38 -13.24 13.90
N LYS A 531 11.21 -12.02 14.43
CA LYS A 531 10.69 -11.76 15.78
C LYS A 531 9.27 -11.22 15.66
N ILE A 532 8.29 -11.96 16.15
CA ILE A 532 6.88 -11.57 16.12
C ILE A 532 6.42 -11.42 17.57
N ASN A 533 6.08 -10.20 17.96
CA ASN A 533 5.63 -9.87 19.30
C ASN A 533 4.33 -9.06 19.26
N GLY A 534 3.21 -9.69 19.62
CA GLY A 534 1.91 -9.02 19.53
C GLY A 534 1.27 -9.23 18.17
N CYS A 535 0.34 -10.18 18.08
CA CYS A 535 -0.60 -10.27 16.97
C CYS A 535 -1.99 -10.63 17.49
N THR A 536 -3.03 -9.97 16.97
CA THR A 536 -4.42 -10.30 17.35
C THR A 536 -4.83 -11.70 16.90
N VAL A 537 -4.10 -12.26 15.93
CA VAL A 537 -4.31 -13.57 15.33
C VAL A 537 -3.01 -14.39 15.38
N GLU A 538 -2.89 -15.42 14.56
CA GLU A 538 -1.72 -16.27 14.42
C GLU A 538 -0.45 -15.45 14.07
N GLY A 539 0.73 -15.89 14.53
CA GLY A 539 1.99 -15.27 14.15
C GLY A 539 2.34 -15.54 12.68
N ILE A 540 2.24 -16.81 12.27
CA ILE A 540 2.53 -17.24 10.90
C ILE A 540 1.41 -18.15 10.39
N VAL A 541 0.85 -17.83 9.22
CA VAL A 541 -0.08 -18.71 8.50
C VAL A 541 0.47 -18.95 7.10
N VAL A 542 0.57 -20.22 6.72
CA VAL A 542 1.00 -20.65 5.39
C VAL A 542 -0.08 -21.53 4.77
N SER A 543 -0.54 -21.14 3.58
CA SER A 543 -1.43 -21.90 2.71
C SER A 543 -0.82 -22.04 1.33
N GLY A 544 -0.99 -23.21 0.70
CA GLY A 544 -0.64 -23.40 -0.71
C GLY A 544 0.85 -23.47 -1.01
N LEU A 545 1.71 -23.73 -0.03
CA LEU A 545 3.16 -23.71 -0.16
C LEU A 545 3.74 -25.11 -0.40
N VAL A 546 4.48 -25.25 -1.49
CA VAL A 546 5.23 -26.45 -1.85
C VAL A 546 6.72 -26.22 -1.57
N GLN A 547 7.33 -27.10 -0.78
CA GLN A 547 8.76 -27.06 -0.44
C GLN A 547 9.18 -25.75 0.25
N GLY A 548 8.48 -25.36 1.32
CA GLY A 548 8.83 -24.21 2.16
C GLY A 548 9.64 -24.55 3.40
N THR A 549 10.14 -23.52 4.08
CA THR A 549 10.77 -23.67 5.40
C THR A 549 10.32 -22.56 6.33
N ILE A 550 9.89 -22.91 7.54
CA ILE A 550 9.54 -21.99 8.62
C ILE A 550 10.41 -22.32 9.82
N SER A 551 11.48 -21.55 10.05
CA SER A 551 12.48 -21.94 11.05
C SER A 551 13.03 -20.79 11.87
N GLU A 552 13.45 -21.07 13.10
CA GLU A 552 14.20 -20.11 13.94
C GLU A 552 13.45 -18.79 14.20
N ASN A 553 12.12 -18.77 14.09
CA ASN A 553 11.32 -17.58 14.42
C ASN A 553 11.05 -17.55 15.93
N LEU A 554 11.06 -16.34 16.51
CA LEU A 554 10.65 -16.08 17.88
C LEU A 554 9.24 -15.49 17.88
N ILE A 555 8.28 -16.19 18.48
CA ILE A 555 6.87 -15.78 18.51
C ILE A 555 6.41 -15.62 19.97
N SER A 556 5.79 -14.48 20.26
CA SER A 556 5.26 -14.12 21.59
C SER A 556 3.99 -13.27 21.48
N HIS A 557 3.09 -13.39 22.47
CA HIS A 557 1.87 -12.57 22.56
C HIS A 557 1.02 -12.55 21.27
N CYS A 558 0.81 -13.71 20.63
CA CYS A 558 -0.09 -13.84 19.47
C CYS A 558 -1.45 -14.44 19.88
N ASN A 559 -2.46 -14.32 19.01
CA ASN A 559 -3.87 -14.64 19.29
C ASN A 559 -4.47 -13.80 20.43
N THR A 560 -4.06 -12.53 20.54
CA THR A 560 -4.57 -11.63 21.60
C THR A 560 -6.04 -11.24 21.41
N ALA A 561 -6.59 -11.41 20.20
CA ALA A 561 -8.03 -11.41 19.98
C ALA A 561 -8.50 -12.86 19.81
N SER A 562 -9.62 -13.23 20.44
CA SER A 562 -10.20 -14.56 20.24
C SER A 562 -10.56 -14.73 18.75
N PRO A 563 -9.96 -15.69 18.04
CA PRO A 563 -10.29 -15.95 16.64
C PRO A 563 -11.77 -16.27 16.47
N LYS A 564 -12.52 -15.46 15.71
CA LYS A 564 -13.98 -15.64 15.63
C LYS A 564 -14.39 -16.83 14.76
N LYS A 565 -13.61 -17.19 13.75
CA LYS A 565 -13.98 -18.24 12.77
C LYS A 565 -12.78 -19.07 12.31
N PRO A 566 -12.97 -20.35 11.92
CA PRO A 566 -11.89 -21.17 11.37
C PRO A 566 -11.36 -20.65 10.03
N LEU A 567 -10.15 -21.06 9.68
CA LEU A 567 -9.50 -20.85 8.39
C LEU A 567 -10.01 -21.82 7.32
N ASP A 568 -9.63 -21.57 6.07
CA ASP A 568 -9.87 -22.46 4.92
C ASP A 568 -11.34 -22.90 4.79
N GLY A 569 -12.24 -21.92 4.78
CA GLY A 569 -13.68 -22.17 4.64
C GLY A 569 -14.33 -22.93 5.82
N GLY A 570 -13.66 -23.01 6.98
CA GLY A 570 -14.17 -23.72 8.15
C GLY A 570 -13.39 -24.98 8.51
N ARG A 571 -12.45 -25.43 7.66
CA ARG A 571 -11.75 -26.71 7.81
C ARG A 571 -10.62 -26.69 8.83
N VAL A 572 -9.96 -25.54 9.00
CA VAL A 572 -8.77 -25.44 9.86
C VAL A 572 -9.08 -24.58 11.08
N PRO A 573 -9.04 -25.14 12.31
CA PRO A 573 -9.31 -24.35 13.50
C PRO A 573 -8.22 -23.28 13.72
N ARG A 574 -8.61 -22.19 14.38
CA ARG A 574 -7.71 -21.08 14.75
C ARG A 574 -7.21 -21.17 16.18
N GLY A 575 -6.19 -20.37 16.49
CA GLY A 575 -5.63 -20.26 17.85
C GLY A 575 -4.28 -20.96 18.02
N TYR A 576 -3.52 -21.13 16.94
CA TYR A 576 -2.14 -21.61 16.98
C TYR A 576 -1.14 -20.46 16.83
N ALA A 577 0.13 -20.64 17.15
CA ALA A 577 1.15 -19.64 16.83
C ALA A 577 1.56 -19.72 15.35
N ILE A 578 1.74 -20.94 14.84
CA ILE A 578 2.02 -21.25 13.44
C ILE A 578 0.95 -22.21 12.90
N THR A 579 0.39 -21.90 11.74
CA THR A 579 -0.54 -22.79 11.01
C THR A 579 -0.01 -23.03 9.60
N VAL A 580 0.15 -24.29 9.22
CA VAL A 580 0.47 -24.73 7.86
C VAL A 580 -0.68 -25.57 7.33
N MET A 581 -1.22 -25.20 6.18
CA MET A 581 -2.34 -25.89 5.53
C MET A 581 -2.16 -25.93 4.02
N ASN A 582 -2.79 -26.90 3.33
CA ASN A 582 -2.74 -27.03 1.87
C ASN A 582 -1.30 -26.93 1.32
N SER A 583 -0.32 -27.48 2.03
CA SER A 583 1.11 -27.21 1.78
C SER A 583 1.88 -28.52 1.93
N SER A 584 2.68 -28.87 0.92
CA SER A 584 3.41 -30.14 0.87
C SER A 584 4.91 -29.94 0.92
N GLY A 585 5.60 -30.84 1.63
CA GLY A 585 7.05 -30.76 1.82
C GLY A 585 7.53 -29.47 2.51
N THR A 586 6.65 -28.77 3.24
CA THR A 586 7.01 -27.58 4.02
C THR A 586 7.49 -28.01 5.40
N THR A 587 8.71 -27.63 5.77
CA THR A 587 9.30 -27.95 7.08
C THR A 587 9.05 -26.85 8.09
N VAL A 588 8.81 -27.23 9.34
CA VAL A 588 8.67 -26.31 10.48
C VAL A 588 9.57 -26.81 11.60
N ASP A 589 10.66 -26.10 11.90
CA ASP A 589 11.65 -26.54 12.88
C ASP A 589 12.27 -25.37 13.66
N LYS A 590 12.74 -25.62 14.89
CA LYS A 590 13.52 -24.65 15.71
C LYS A 590 12.85 -23.29 15.97
N ASN A 591 11.53 -23.19 15.85
CA ASN A 591 10.80 -21.99 16.24
C ASN A 591 10.67 -21.94 17.77
N ILE A 592 10.84 -20.75 18.34
CA ILE A 592 10.78 -20.50 19.78
C ILE A 592 9.47 -19.79 20.10
N PHE A 593 8.72 -20.36 21.04
CA PHE A 593 7.46 -19.82 21.52
C PHE A 593 7.67 -19.35 22.96
N SER A 594 7.60 -18.04 23.19
CA SER A 594 7.88 -17.49 24.53
C SER A 594 6.77 -17.81 25.54
N GLU A 595 5.55 -18.06 25.03
CA GLU A 595 4.34 -18.29 25.83
C GLU A 595 3.50 -19.43 25.21
N PRO A 596 3.95 -20.69 25.24
CA PRO A 596 3.28 -21.79 24.55
C PRO A 596 1.85 -22.04 25.05
N ASP A 597 1.59 -21.79 26.34
CA ASP A 597 0.28 -21.93 26.97
C ASP A 597 -0.68 -20.77 26.65
N ALA A 598 -0.17 -19.66 26.08
CA ALA A 598 -1.02 -18.55 25.65
C ALA A 598 -1.77 -18.86 24.35
N TYR A 599 -1.42 -19.95 23.64
CA TYR A 599 -2.09 -20.35 22.41
C TYR A 599 -3.24 -21.30 22.70
N PRO A 600 -4.52 -20.92 22.41
CA PRO A 600 -5.68 -21.72 22.77
C PRO A 600 -5.67 -23.17 22.27
N ARG A 601 -4.92 -23.46 21.20
CA ARG A 601 -4.79 -24.80 20.62
C ARG A 601 -3.35 -25.30 20.56
N GLY A 602 -2.41 -24.60 21.19
CA GLY A 602 -0.99 -24.92 21.19
C GLY A 602 -0.18 -24.21 20.10
N PRO A 603 1.14 -24.44 20.05
CA PRO A 603 2.04 -23.61 19.26
C PRO A 603 2.00 -23.88 17.75
N LEU A 604 1.64 -25.09 17.31
CA LEU A 604 1.80 -25.51 15.91
C LEU A 604 0.63 -26.36 15.44
N PHE A 605 0.13 -26.04 14.26
CA PHE A 605 -0.74 -26.90 13.46
C PHE A 605 -0.16 -27.10 12.07
N ILE A 606 -0.05 -28.36 11.66
CA ILE A 606 0.30 -28.74 10.28
C ILE A 606 -0.81 -29.67 9.81
N ALA A 607 -1.58 -29.24 8.82
CA ALA A 607 -2.58 -30.09 8.19
C ALA A 607 -1.89 -31.29 7.52
N PRO A 608 -2.44 -32.51 7.61
CA PRO A 608 -1.92 -33.64 6.86
C PRO A 608 -1.95 -33.34 5.36
N ASP A 609 -0.97 -33.83 4.61
CA ASP A 609 -0.87 -33.62 3.16
C ASP A 609 -2.12 -34.14 2.45
N ILE A 610 -3.04 -33.24 2.10
CA ILE A 610 -4.12 -33.52 1.15
C ILE A 610 -3.54 -33.23 -0.22
N GLN A 611 -2.96 -34.24 -0.86
CA GLN A 611 -2.66 -34.15 -2.29
C GLN A 611 -3.98 -33.87 -3.03
N PRO A 612 -4.12 -32.78 -3.79
CA PRO A 612 -5.23 -32.70 -4.73
C PRO A 612 -5.07 -33.89 -5.69
N GLU A 613 -6.11 -34.70 -5.84
CA GLU A 613 -6.13 -35.73 -6.87
C GLU A 613 -5.75 -35.05 -8.19
N VAL A 614 -4.58 -35.40 -8.72
CA VAL A 614 -4.25 -35.11 -10.11
C VAL A 614 -5.32 -35.87 -10.89
N ALA A 615 -6.27 -35.13 -11.48
CA ALA A 615 -7.24 -35.74 -12.37
C ALA A 615 -6.47 -36.65 -13.34
N PRO A 616 -6.80 -37.95 -13.41
CA PRO A 616 -6.03 -38.87 -14.23
C PRO A 616 -5.99 -38.31 -15.64
N ALA A 617 -4.79 -38.25 -16.22
CA ALA A 617 -4.61 -37.94 -17.62
C ALA A 617 -5.60 -38.82 -18.39
N ALA A 618 -6.55 -38.20 -19.09
CA ALA A 618 -7.49 -38.92 -19.93
C ALA A 618 -6.65 -39.78 -20.90
N THR A 619 -6.67 -41.08 -20.68
CA THR A 619 -6.00 -42.03 -21.56
C THR A 619 -6.77 -42.10 -22.87
N ARG A 620 -6.04 -41.77 -23.94
CA ARG A 620 -6.33 -41.87 -25.40
C ARG A 620 -6.99 -40.67 -26.06
#